data_AF-A0A3P7PDW8-F1
#
_entry.id   AF-A0A3P7PDW8-F1
#
_cell.length_a   1.000
_cell.length_b   1.000
_cell.length_c   1.000
_cell.angle_alpha   90.00
_cell.angle_beta   90.00
_cell.angle_gamma   90.00
#
_symmetry.space_group_name_H-M   'P 1'
#
loop_
_entity.id
_entity.type
_entity.pdbx_description
1 polymer ?
#
loop_
_entity_poly.entity_id
_entity_poly.type
_entity_poly.pdbx_seq_one_letter_code
_entity_poly.pdbx_strand_id
1 'polypeptide(L)'
;MKTKNTKNFIISTSYLIAFVLFSLMITFIDVKPIGPEESFVGFATLNGWMHNLFGINRTLYNITDWASILAVFIALGFAILGLCQWIKRRSLSYSSLYLLVYISLFI
;
A
#
# COMPACT_ATOMS: atom_id res chain seq x y z
N MET A 1 -26.56 -20.43 0.83
CA MET A 1 -25.61 -19.42 0.30
C MET A 1 -25.35 -18.20 1.21
N LYS A 2 -25.98 -18.04 2.40
CA LYS A 2 -25.79 -16.87 3.26
C LYS A 2 -24.59 -16.93 4.23
N THR A 3 -24.20 -18.11 4.71
CA THR A 3 -23.25 -18.26 5.84
C THR A 3 -21.79 -17.98 5.51
N LYS A 4 -21.35 -18.23 4.26
CA LYS A 4 -19.97 -17.99 3.83
C LYS A 4 -19.64 -16.49 3.76
N ASN A 5 -20.59 -15.67 3.34
CA ASN A 5 -20.40 -14.21 3.25
C ASN A 5 -20.34 -13.55 4.62
N THR A 6 -21.12 -14.01 5.60
CA THR A 6 -21.05 -13.47 6.97
C THR A 6 -19.73 -13.80 7.66
N LYS A 7 -19.19 -15.03 7.48
CA LYS A 7 -17.86 -15.38 8.00
C LYS A 7 -16.76 -14.53 7.39
N ASN A 8 -16.77 -14.37 6.06
CA ASN A 8 -15.81 -13.50 5.37
C ASN A 8 -15.92 -12.05 5.84
N PHE A 9 -17.15 -11.54 6.05
CA PHE A 9 -17.37 -10.20 6.57
C PHE A 9 -16.77 -10.01 7.97
N ILE A 10 -16.99 -10.95 8.89
CA ILE A 10 -16.41 -10.90 10.24
C ILE A 10 -14.89 -10.92 10.17
N ILE A 11 -14.32 -11.78 9.33
CA ILE A 11 -12.87 -11.87 9.14
C ILE A 11 -12.33 -10.53 8.61
N SER A 12 -12.92 -9.98 7.55
CA SER A 12 -12.52 -8.67 6.99
C SER A 12 -12.64 -7.54 8.02
N THR A 13 -13.73 -7.49 8.80
CA THR A 13 -13.90 -6.48 9.85
C THR A 13 -12.86 -6.66 10.96
N SER A 14 -12.54 -7.90 11.35
CA SER A 14 -11.51 -8.15 12.36
C SER A 14 -10.13 -7.67 11.92
N TYR A 15 -9.76 -7.89 10.65
CA TYR A 15 -8.53 -7.33 10.08
C TYR A 15 -8.54 -5.80 10.05
N LEU A 16 -9.68 -5.17 9.74
CA LEU A 16 -9.80 -3.72 9.76
C LEU A 16 -9.60 -3.17 11.18
N ILE A 17 -10.23 -3.78 12.18
CA ILE A 17 -10.05 -3.39 13.59
C ILE A 17 -8.59 -3.58 14.02
N ALA A 18 -7.99 -4.73 13.69
CA ALA A 18 -6.59 -5.00 14.00
C ALA A 18 -5.66 -3.97 13.34
N PHE A 19 -5.93 -3.59 12.09
CA PHE A 19 -5.18 -2.56 11.37
C PHE A 19 -5.29 -1.20 12.07
N VAL A 20 -6.51 -0.75 12.41
CA VAL A 20 -6.72 0.53 13.12
C VAL A 20 -6.02 0.53 14.47
N LEU A 21 -6.16 -0.53 15.26
CA LEU A 21 -5.49 -0.67 16.55
C LEU A 21 -3.97 -0.63 16.37
N PHE A 22 -3.43 -1.38 15.42
CA PHE A 22 -2.00 -1.39 15.13
C PHE A 22 -1.48 -0.01 14.70
N SER A 23 -2.21 0.71 13.83
CA SER A 23 -1.87 2.08 13.43
C SER A 23 -1.83 3.02 14.63
N LEU A 24 -2.84 2.97 15.51
CA LEU A 24 -2.86 3.79 16.73
C LEU A 24 -1.70 3.42 17.66
N MET A 25 -1.40 2.13 17.82
CA MET A 25 -0.29 1.68 18.64
C MET A 25 1.05 2.19 18.12
N ILE A 26 1.31 2.12 16.81
CA ILE A 26 2.52 2.71 16.21
C ILE A 26 2.56 4.23 16.42
N THR A 27 1.43 4.94 16.36
CA THR A 27 1.44 6.40 16.50
C THR A 27 1.69 6.87 17.94
N PHE A 28 1.30 6.10 18.96
CA PHE A 28 1.32 6.58 20.35
C PHE A 28 2.24 5.83 21.30
N ILE A 29 2.66 4.60 20.98
CA ILE A 29 3.44 3.77 21.89
C ILE A 29 4.93 3.85 21.56
N ASP A 30 5.75 4.16 22.58
CA ASP A 30 7.22 4.16 22.50
C ASP A 30 7.73 4.98 21.31
N VAL A 31 7.23 6.21 21.18
CA VAL A 31 7.58 7.14 20.11
C VAL A 31 8.84 7.91 20.51
N LYS A 32 9.92 7.76 19.75
CA LYS A 32 11.20 8.43 20.01
C LYS A 32 11.84 8.93 18.70
N PRO A 33 12.66 10.00 18.73
CA PRO A 33 13.33 10.56 17.56
C PRO A 33 14.56 9.73 17.18
N ILE A 34 14.36 8.48 16.75
CA ILE A 34 15.44 7.56 16.34
C ILE A 34 15.55 7.40 14.82
N GLY A 35 14.67 8.05 14.06
CA GLY A 35 14.67 8.00 12.61
C GLY A 35 15.68 8.99 11.98
N PRO A 36 15.88 8.91 10.64
CA PRO A 36 16.63 9.92 9.90
C PRO A 36 16.06 11.32 10.15
N GLU A 37 16.90 12.35 10.18
CA GLU A 37 16.50 13.74 10.43
C GLU A 37 15.73 13.93 11.76
N GLU A 38 16.07 13.15 12.79
CA GLU A 38 15.38 13.13 14.10
C GLU A 38 13.87 12.85 14.01
N SER A 39 13.44 12.17 12.95
CA SER A 39 12.03 11.79 12.80
C SER A 39 11.58 10.83 13.90
N PHE A 40 10.35 11.05 14.37
CA PHE A 40 9.73 10.25 15.42
C PHE A 40 9.26 8.90 14.87
N VAL A 41 9.68 7.82 15.53
CA VAL A 41 9.34 6.45 15.17
C VAL A 41 8.65 5.79 16.36
N GLY A 42 7.46 5.22 16.14
CA GLY A 42 6.76 4.41 17.14
C GLY A 42 7.39 3.05 17.36
N PHE A 43 7.09 2.39 18.48
CA PHE A 43 7.79 1.17 18.89
C PHE A 43 9.32 1.28 18.75
N ALA A 44 9.88 2.45 19.08
CA ALA A 44 11.26 2.81 18.82
C ALA A 44 12.27 1.80 19.35
N THR A 45 12.02 1.21 20.52
CA THR A 45 12.90 0.21 21.13
C THR A 45 12.97 -1.06 20.28
N LEU A 46 11.81 -1.54 19.82
CA LEU A 46 11.74 -2.72 18.95
C LEU A 46 12.33 -2.42 17.57
N ASN A 47 11.97 -1.27 16.99
CA ASN A 47 12.47 -0.84 15.68
C ASN A 47 13.99 -0.61 15.69
N GLY A 48 14.53 -0.01 16.75
CA GLY A 48 15.97 0.15 16.95
C GLY A 48 16.69 -1.20 17.09
N TRP A 49 16.11 -2.16 17.82
CA TRP A 49 16.66 -3.51 17.91
C TRP A 49 16.71 -4.20 16.55
N MET A 50 15.60 -4.16 15.79
CA MET A 50 15.54 -4.73 14.44
C MET A 50 16.53 -4.03 13.49
N HIS A 51 16.64 -2.71 13.59
CA HIS A 51 17.59 -1.93 12.81
C HIS A 51 19.04 -2.35 13.07
N ASN A 52 19.39 -2.60 14.34
CA ASN A 52 20.72 -3.07 14.71
C ASN A 52 21.00 -4.51 14.23
N LEU A 53 19.98 -5.35 14.13
CA LEU A 53 20.11 -6.73 13.65
C LEU A 53 20.33 -6.82 12.13
N PHE A 54 19.50 -6.12 11.36
CA PHE A 54 19.52 -6.23 9.89
C PHE A 54 20.37 -5.16 9.22
N GLY A 55 20.62 -4.04 9.90
CA GLY A 55 21.24 -2.86 9.32
C GLY A 55 20.45 -2.27 8.16
N ILE A 56 21.04 -1.27 7.51
CA ILE A 56 20.50 -0.66 6.28
C ILE A 56 21.12 -1.37 5.08
N ASN A 57 20.33 -2.11 4.32
CA ASN A 57 20.77 -2.63 3.03
C ASN A 57 20.64 -1.56 1.94
N ARG A 58 21.71 -0.79 1.70
CA ARG A 58 21.76 0.27 0.69
C ARG A 58 21.39 -0.21 -0.72
N THR A 59 21.75 -1.44 -1.08
CA THR A 59 21.43 -2.02 -2.39
C THR A 59 19.92 -2.23 -2.54
N LEU A 60 19.27 -2.78 -1.51
CA LEU A 60 17.82 -2.96 -1.50
C LEU A 60 17.08 -1.62 -1.55
N TYR A 61 17.58 -0.62 -0.81
CA TYR A 61 17.04 0.74 -0.84
C TYR A 61 17.09 1.31 -2.26
N ASN A 62 18.24 1.24 -2.94
CA ASN A 62 18.36 1.77 -4.31
C ASN A 62 17.44 1.02 -5.30
N ILE A 63 17.35 -0.30 -5.19
CA ILE A 63 16.43 -1.09 -6.04
C ILE A 63 14.97 -0.64 -5.83
N THR A 64 14.56 -0.51 -4.57
CA THR A 64 13.18 -0.12 -4.23
C THR A 64 12.88 1.32 -4.66
N ASP A 65 13.87 2.20 -4.60
CA ASP A 65 13.72 3.60 -5.02
C ASP A 65 13.44 3.69 -6.53
N TRP A 66 14.27 3.07 -7.36
CA TRP A 66 14.03 2.98 -8.81
C TRP A 66 12.74 2.23 -9.16
N ALA A 67 12.41 1.16 -8.43
CA ALA A 67 11.18 0.41 -8.63
C ALA A 67 9.94 1.26 -8.28
N SER A 68 10.02 2.11 -7.27
CA SER A 68 8.93 3.00 -6.87
C SER A 68 8.63 4.04 -7.96
N ILE A 69 9.67 4.59 -8.59
CA ILE A 69 9.54 5.52 -9.71
C ILE A 69 8.81 4.82 -10.87
N LEU A 70 9.24 3.60 -11.22
CA LEU A 70 8.58 2.80 -12.27
C LEU A 70 7.11 2.54 -11.94
N ALA A 71 6.79 2.17 -10.70
CA ALA A 71 5.43 1.92 -10.25
C ALA A 71 4.54 3.16 -10.38
N VAL A 72 5.05 4.35 -10.05
CA VAL A 72 4.33 5.62 -10.22
C VAL A 72 4.05 5.91 -11.69
N PHE A 73 5.02 5.70 -12.58
CA PHE A 73 4.81 5.87 -14.03
C PHE A 73 3.73 4.94 -14.58
N ILE A 74 3.74 3.67 -14.16
CA ILE A 74 2.71 2.70 -14.55
C ILE A 74 1.33 3.18 -14.04
N ALA A 75 1.23 3.56 -12.77
CA ALA A 75 -0.02 4.06 -12.18
C ALA A 75 -0.54 5.31 -12.90
N LEU A 76 0.34 6.25 -13.27
CA LEU A 76 -0.02 7.44 -14.06
C LEU A 76 -0.53 7.06 -15.45
N GLY A 77 0.13 6.11 -16.13
CA GLY A 77 -0.35 5.58 -17.41
C GLY A 77 -1.78 5.05 -17.31
N PHE A 78 -2.07 4.26 -16.28
CA PHE A 78 -3.42 3.75 -16.01
C PHE A 78 -4.41 4.86 -15.67
N ALA A 79 -4.02 5.85 -14.87
CA ALA A 79 -4.86 6.98 -14.52
C ALA A 79 -5.24 7.80 -15.77
N ILE A 80 -4.29 8.06 -16.67
CA ILE A 80 -4.53 8.77 -17.94
C ILE A 80 -5.43 7.95 -18.85
N LEU A 81 -5.18 6.65 -19.01
CA LEU A 81 -6.03 5.77 -19.81
C LEU A 81 -7.47 5.73 -19.27
N GLY A 82 -7.63 5.59 -17.95
CA GLY A 82 -8.93 5.64 -17.29
C GLY A 82 -9.63 6.98 -17.50
N LEU A 83 -8.90 8.09 -17.42
CA LEU A 83 -9.44 9.43 -17.66
C LEU A 83 -9.87 9.64 -19.11
N CYS A 84 -9.04 9.23 -20.08
CA CYS A 84 -9.37 9.25 -21.51
C CYS A 84 -10.63 8.43 -21.82
N GLN A 85 -10.74 7.24 -21.22
CA GLN A 85 -11.94 6.40 -21.36
C GLN A 85 -13.18 7.08 -20.78
N TRP A 86 -13.05 7.70 -19.60
CA TRP A 86 -14.14 8.39 -18.94
C TRP A 86 -14.65 9.59 -19.74
N ILE A 87 -13.75 10.43 -20.25
CA ILE A 87 -14.10 11.60 -21.07
C ILE A 87 -14.78 11.15 -22.38
N LYS A 88 -14.25 10.12 -23.06
CA LYS A 88 -14.75 9.68 -24.37
C LYS A 88 -16.12 9.00 -24.29
N ARG A 89 -16.41 8.28 -23.20
CA ARG A 89 -17.62 7.42 -23.12
C ARG A 89 -18.65 7.88 -22.09
N ARG A 90 -18.33 8.88 -21.25
CA ARG A 90 -19.13 9.41 -20.11
C ARG A 90 -19.64 8.35 -19.11
N SER A 91 -19.36 7.06 -19.29
CA SER A 91 -19.75 6.00 -18.37
C SER A 91 -18.66 4.93 -18.22
N LEU A 92 -18.40 4.56 -16.97
CA LEU A 92 -17.55 3.43 -16.58
C LEU A 92 -18.37 2.15 -16.71
N SER A 93 -18.61 1.71 -17.95
CA SER A 93 -19.29 0.45 -18.21
C SER A 93 -18.35 -0.73 -17.96
N TYR A 94 -18.89 -1.85 -17.47
CA TYR A 94 -18.14 -3.07 -17.14
C TYR A 94 -17.20 -3.53 -18.26
N SER A 95 -17.57 -3.32 -19.53
CA SER A 95 -16.76 -3.64 -20.72
C SER A 95 -15.47 -2.81 -20.85
N SER A 96 -15.42 -1.55 -20.42
CA SER A 96 -14.20 -0.73 -20.47
C SER A 96 -13.21 -1.07 -19.36
N LEU A 97 -13.70 -1.58 -18.23
CA LEU A 97 -12.87 -2.05 -17.12
C LEU A 97 -12.06 -3.30 -17.51
N TYR A 98 -12.66 -4.21 -18.29
CA TYR A 98 -11.96 -5.40 -18.82
C TYR A 98 -10.78 -5.07 -19.72
N LEU A 99 -10.86 -3.99 -20.50
CA LEU A 99 -9.80 -3.60 -21.44
C LEU A 99 -8.59 -3.01 -20.68
N LEU A 100 -8.83 -2.27 -19.60
CA LEU A 100 -7.79 -1.83 -18.66
C LEU A 100 -7.11 -3.00 -17.97
N VAL A 101 -7.89 -3.97 -17.48
CA VAL A 101 -7.37 -5.19 -16.83
C VAL A 101 -6.56 -6.03 -17.82
N TYR A 102 -7.01 -6.16 -19.06
CA TYR A 102 -6.32 -6.91 -20.10
C TYR A 102 -4.99 -6.25 -20.50
N ILE A 103 -4.94 -4.93 -20.63
CA ILE A 103 -3.70 -4.18 -20.89
C ILE A 103 -2.73 -4.29 -19.70
N SER A 104 -3.23 -4.30 -18.45
CA SER A 104 -2.39 -4.51 -17.26
C SER A 104 -1.83 -5.92 -17.10
N LEU A 105 -2.41 -6.91 -17.78
CA LEU A 105 -1.94 -8.30 -17.77
C LEU A 105 -0.79 -8.55 -18.77
N PHE A 106 -0.48 -7.56 -19.61
CA PHE A 106 0.57 -7.62 -20.65
C PHE A 106 1.82 -6.78 -20.32
N ILE A 107 1.88 -6.17 -19.12
CA ILE A 107 3.05 -5.51 -18.53
C ILE A 107 3.47 -6.32 -17.30
#